data_AF-A0A929J295-F1
#
_entry.id   AF-A0A929J295-F1
#
_cell.length_a   1.000
_cell.length_b   1.000
_cell.length_c   1.000
_cell.angle_alpha   90.00
_cell.angle_beta   90.00
_cell.angle_gamma   90.00
#
_symmetry.space_group_name_H-M   'P 1'
#
loop_
_entity.id
_entity.type
_entity.pdbx_description
1 polymer ?
#
loop_
_entity_poly.entity_id
_entity_poly.type
_entity_poly.pdbx_seq_one_letter_code
_entity_poly.pdbx_strand_id
1 'polypeptide(L)'
;RNRSELENMLGYFVNPVVWRTQLHGNSTFRQWLDNVRQLVIEALEHQDYSFGLLVEQLKIERDSSRSPLFQVAFAWEKSRNMEVDGDKIISIFDKPRTL
;
A
#
# COMPACT_ATOMS: atom_id res chain seq x y z
N ARG A 1 6.05 8.36 -0.45
CA ARG A 1 7.25 8.21 -1.34
C ARG A 1 7.39 9.43 -2.24
N ASN A 2 8.40 10.27 -2.05
CA ASN A 2 8.70 11.38 -2.96
C ASN A 2 10.22 11.66 -3.02
N ARG A 3 11.01 10.59 -3.22
CA ARG A 3 12.44 10.69 -3.52
C ARG A 3 12.68 10.02 -4.87
N SER A 4 12.87 10.83 -5.90
CA SER A 4 13.15 10.43 -7.28
C SER A 4 14.40 9.54 -7.40
N GLU A 5 15.30 9.59 -6.42
CA GLU A 5 16.52 8.78 -6.34
C GLU A 5 16.27 7.27 -6.19
N LEU A 6 15.07 6.86 -5.74
CA LEU A 6 14.72 5.46 -5.48
C LEU A 6 13.92 4.79 -6.60
N GLU A 7 13.59 5.51 -7.67
CA GLU A 7 12.71 4.99 -8.74
C GLU A 7 13.36 3.86 -9.55
N ASN A 8 14.70 3.78 -9.57
CA ASN A 8 15.49 2.80 -10.33
C ASN A 8 16.18 1.74 -9.44
N MET A 9 15.88 1.69 -8.14
CA MET A 9 16.46 0.71 -7.24
C MET A 9 15.54 -0.51 -7.13
N LEU A 10 16.06 -1.70 -7.42
CA LEU A 10 15.35 -2.97 -7.18
C LEU A 10 15.46 -3.31 -5.69
N GLY A 11 14.34 -3.25 -4.96
CA GLY A 11 14.29 -3.50 -3.51
C GLY A 11 12.86 -3.55 -2.95
N TYR A 12 12.70 -4.10 -1.75
CA TYR A 12 11.40 -4.19 -1.06
C TYR A 12 11.10 -2.88 -0.32
N PHE A 13 10.41 -1.95 -0.98
CA PHE A 13 10.11 -0.61 -0.43
C PHE A 13 8.71 -0.50 0.20
N VAL A 14 7.98 -1.61 0.35
CA VAL A 14 6.62 -1.59 0.88
C VAL A 14 6.67 -1.68 2.40
N ASN A 15 6.35 -0.58 3.07
CA ASN A 15 6.13 -0.56 4.52
C ASN A 15 4.62 -0.52 4.79
N PRO A 16 4.02 -1.55 5.41
CA PRO A 16 2.60 -1.53 5.73
C PRO A 16 2.34 -0.52 6.86
N VAL A 17 1.40 0.39 6.64
CA VAL A 17 0.88 1.27 7.68
C VAL A 17 -0.30 0.58 8.34
N VAL A 18 -0.23 0.41 9.65
CA VAL A 18 -1.27 -0.29 10.42
C VAL A 18 -2.09 0.71 11.20
N TRP A 19 -3.41 0.56 11.17
CA TRP A 19 -4.32 1.36 11.96
C TRP A 19 -5.43 0.49 12.53
N ARG A 20 -6.02 0.93 13.65
CA ARG A 20 -7.12 0.24 14.33
C ARG A 20 -8.30 1.20 14.41
N THR A 21 -9.45 0.78 13.89
CA THR A 21 -10.72 1.51 14.04
C THR A 21 -11.69 0.71 14.91
N GLN A 22 -12.56 1.41 15.64
CA GLN A 22 -13.66 0.82 16.39
C GLN A 22 -14.98 1.36 15.84
N LEU A 23 -15.95 0.48 15.66
CA LEU A 23 -17.31 0.85 15.32
C LEU A 23 -18.16 0.81 16.59
N HIS A 24 -18.64 1.98 17.03
CA HIS A 24 -19.56 2.08 18.15
C HIS A 24 -21.01 2.02 17.62
N GLY A 25 -21.87 1.24 18.29
CA GLY A 25 -23.24 0.96 17.83
C GLY A 25 -24.16 2.20 17.69
N ASN A 26 -23.75 3.35 18.23
CA ASN A 26 -24.52 4.60 18.20
C ASN A 26 -24.08 5.55 17.07
N SER A 27 -23.04 5.22 16.31
CA SER A 27 -22.53 6.07 15.22
C SER A 27 -23.19 5.72 13.89
N THR A 28 -23.58 6.73 13.12
CA THR A 28 -23.97 6.51 11.72
C THR A 28 -22.76 6.08 10.89
N PHE A 29 -23.00 5.39 9.78
CA PHE A 29 -21.95 5.01 8.83
C PHE A 29 -21.09 6.21 8.39
N ARG A 30 -21.72 7.36 8.13
CA ARG A 30 -21.03 8.57 7.67
C ARG A 30 -20.07 9.12 8.73
N GLN A 31 -20.53 9.20 9.98
CA GLN A 31 -19.70 9.64 11.10
C GLN A 31 -18.51 8.71 11.32
N TRP A 32 -18.74 7.40 11.23
CA TRP A 32 -17.67 6.42 11.34
C TRP A 32 -16.66 6.53 10.20
N LEU A 33 -17.12 6.72 8.96
CA LEU A 33 -16.25 6.90 7.80
C LEU A 33 -15.40 8.17 7.91
N ASP A 34 -15.97 9.27 8.39
CA ASP A 34 -15.24 10.51 8.63
C ASP A 34 -14.15 10.31 9.70
N ASN A 35 -14.41 9.54 10.76
CA ASN A 35 -13.41 9.17 11.76
C ASN A 35 -12.29 8.29 11.16
N VAL A 36 -12.65 7.27 10.36
CA VAL A 36 -11.68 6.41 9.68
C VAL A 36 -10.78 7.23 8.74
N ARG A 37 -11.36 8.19 8.01
CA ARG A 37 -10.59 9.09 7.15
C ARG A 37 -9.52 9.85 7.92
N GLN A 38 -9.87 10.47 9.05
CA GLN A 38 -8.90 11.22 9.86
C GLN A 38 -7.79 10.30 10.38
N LEU A 39 -8.17 9.15 10.93
CA LEU A 39 -7.24 8.16 11.45
C LEU A 39 -6.28 7.61 10.37
N VAL A 40 -6.75 7.41 9.13
CA VAL A 40 -5.87 7.01 8.02
C VAL A 40 -4.92 8.14 7.63
N ILE A 41 -5.37 9.39 7.61
CA ILE A 41 -4.50 10.55 7.31
C ILE A 41 -3.39 10.65 8.35
N GLU A 42 -3.73 10.63 9.64
CA GLU A 42 -2.77 10.67 10.75
C GLU A 42 -1.78 9.49 10.68
N ALA A 43 -2.27 8.27 10.40
CA ALA A 43 -1.39 7.11 10.26
C ALA A 43 -0.39 7.26 9.09
N LEU A 44 -0.82 7.89 7.99
CA LEU A 44 0.04 8.15 6.82
C LEU A 44 1.09 9.24 7.08
N GLU A 45 0.88 10.16 8.03
CA GLU A 45 1.92 11.11 8.47
C GLU A 45 3.12 10.38 9.09
N HIS A 46 2.90 9.20 9.65
CA HIS A 46 3.94 8.34 10.24
C HIS A 46 4.34 7.16 9.34
N GLN A 47 4.06 7.20 8.03
CA GLN A 47 4.33 6.09 7.09
C GLN A 47 5.80 5.63 7.02
N ASP A 48 6.73 6.49 7.43
CA ASP A 48 8.17 6.19 7.43
C ASP A 48 8.59 5.31 8.62
N TYR A 49 7.71 5.14 9.61
CA TYR A 49 7.97 4.28 10.76
C TYR A 49 7.85 2.79 10.38
N SER A 50 8.94 2.04 10.56
CA SER A 50 8.99 0.63 10.16
C SER A 50 7.97 -0.22 10.93
N PHE A 51 7.18 -1.00 10.20
CA PHE A 51 6.30 -2.01 10.78
C PHE A 51 7.05 -3.03 11.65
N GLY A 52 8.27 -3.42 11.26
CA GLY A 52 9.08 -4.35 12.05
C GLY A 52 9.43 -3.80 13.42
N LEU A 53 9.81 -2.51 13.47
CA LEU A 53 10.05 -1.81 14.73
C LEU A 53 8.77 -1.66 15.56
N LEU A 54 7.62 -1.42 14.92
CA LEU A 54 6.33 -1.35 15.61
C LEU A 54 6.00 -2.66 16.34
N VAL A 55 6.18 -3.81 15.66
CA VAL A 55 5.96 -5.14 16.23
C VAL A 55 6.91 -5.40 17.41
N GLU A 56 8.17 -5.01 17.28
CA GLU A 56 9.19 -5.16 18.34
C GLU A 56 8.84 -4.32 19.57
N GLN A 57 8.52 -3.03 19.39
CA GLN A 57 8.18 -2.12 20.48
C GLN A 57 6.91 -2.55 21.23
N LEU A 58 5.91 -3.07 20.50
CA LEU A 58 4.68 -3.59 21.08
C LEU A 58 4.84 -4.98 21.72
N LYS A 59 6.03 -5.60 21.63
CA LYS A 59 6.35 -6.93 22.20
C LYS A 59 5.34 -8.01 21.80
N ILE A 60 4.90 -7.98 20.54
CA ILE A 60 3.94 -8.95 20.02
C ILE A 60 4.62 -10.31 19.86
N GLU A 61 3.99 -11.36 20.37
CA GLU A 61 4.48 -12.73 20.20
C GLU A 61 4.44 -13.14 18.73
N ARG A 62 5.53 -13.76 18.26
CA ARG A 62 5.62 -14.21 16.87
C ARG A 62 4.91 -15.55 16.72
N ASP A 63 3.85 -15.54 15.94
CA ASP A 63 3.15 -16.74 15.47
C ASP A 63 3.35 -16.87 13.96
N SER A 64 4.00 -17.95 13.51
CA SER A 64 4.22 -18.20 12.08
C SER A 64 2.94 -18.43 11.28
N SER A 65 1.82 -18.72 11.93
CA SER A 65 0.52 -18.97 11.29
C SER A 65 -0.26 -17.68 11.00
N ARG A 66 0.17 -16.52 11.51
CA ARG A 66 -0.58 -15.25 11.43
C ARG A 66 0.35 -14.04 11.29
N SER A 67 -0.17 -12.97 10.69
CA SER A 67 0.49 -11.66 10.78
C SER A 67 0.30 -11.06 12.18
N PRO A 68 1.33 -10.41 12.77
CA PRO A 68 1.37 -10.08 14.20
C PRO A 68 0.36 -8.99 14.62
N LEU A 69 -0.01 -8.07 13.72
CA LEU A 69 -0.87 -6.93 14.09
C LEU A 69 -2.18 -6.83 13.30
N PHE A 70 -2.24 -7.43 12.11
CA PHE A 70 -3.41 -7.35 11.24
C PHE A 70 -3.57 -8.65 10.46
N GLN A 71 -4.79 -9.01 10.13
CA GLN A 71 -5.08 -10.19 9.30
C GLN A 71 -5.72 -9.82 7.96
N VAL A 72 -6.09 -8.55 7.80
CA VAL A 72 -6.67 -8.00 6.57
C VAL A 72 -5.77 -6.85 6.12
N ALA A 73 -5.37 -6.87 4.85
CA ALA A 73 -4.62 -5.80 4.22
C ALA A 73 -5.47 -5.16 3.12
N PHE A 74 -5.30 -3.85 2.94
CA PHE A 74 -5.91 -3.09 1.86
C PHE A 74 -4.80 -2.38 1.08
N ALA A 75 -4.81 -2.55 -0.24
CA ALA A 75 -3.90 -1.86 -1.15
C ALA A 75 -4.73 -1.14 -2.21
N TRP A 76 -4.44 0.14 -2.39
CA TRP A 76 -5.02 0.97 -3.45
C TRP A 76 -3.90 1.52 -4.31
N GLU A 77 -3.93 1.18 -5.59
CA GLU A 77 -3.04 1.74 -6.59
C GLU A 77 -3.88 2.45 -7.65
N LYS A 78 -3.50 3.69 -7.98
CA LYS A 78 -4.12 4.39 -9.11
C LYS A 78 -3.63 3.71 -10.38
N SER A 79 -4.55 3.26 -11.24
CA SER A 79 -4.17 2.75 -12.56
C SER A 79 -3.36 3.81 -13.29
N ARG A 80 -2.12 3.48 -13.70
CA ARG A 80 -1.44 4.28 -14.71
C ARG A 80 -2.25 4.10 -15.97
N ASN A 81 -2.86 5.18 -16.46
CA ASN A 81 -3.39 5.19 -17.82
C ASN A 81 -2.19 4.92 -18.74
N MET A 82 -2.05 3.66 -19.16
CA MET A 82 -1.22 3.36 -20.30
C MET A 82 -1.97 3.96 -21.47
N GLU A 83 -1.56 5.14 -21.89
CA GLU A 83 -1.88 5.63 -23.23
C GLU A 83 -1.22 4.61 -24.16
N VAL A 84 -2.02 3.63 -24.59
CA VAL A 84 -1.60 2.65 -25.57
C VAL A 84 -1.49 3.43 -26.87
N ASP A 85 -0.28 3.91 -27.14
CA ASP A 85 0.12 4.37 -28.45
C ASP A 85 -0.01 3.19 -29.40
N GLY A 86 -1.15 3.11 -30.10
CA GLY A 86 -1.51 1.99 -30.97
C GLY A 86 -0.45 1.73 -32.04
N ASP A 87 0.30 2.76 -32.41
CA ASP A 87 1.37 2.70 -33.41
C ASP A 87 2.60 1.93 -32.89
N LYS A 88 2.86 1.95 -31.57
CA LYS A 88 3.97 1.19 -30.97
C LYS A 88 3.69 -0.30 -30.88
N ILE A 89 2.46 -0.72 -30.61
CA ILE A 89 2.13 -2.16 -30.54
C ILE A 89 2.27 -2.82 -31.91
N ILE A 90 1.85 -2.16 -32.99
CA ILE A 90 1.97 -2.71 -34.34
C ILE A 90 3.45 -2.89 -34.73
N SER A 91 4.33 -1.96 -34.35
CA SER A 91 5.77 -2.08 -34.62
C SER A 91 6.49 -3.22 -33.87
N ILE A 92 5.92 -3.71 -32.75
CA ILE A 92 6.46 -4.86 -32.00
C ILE A 92 6.10 -6.17 -32.69
N PHE A 93 4.91 -6.25 -33.31
CA PHE A 93 4.45 -7.43 -34.04
C PHE A 93 4.91 -7.47 -35.50
N ASP A 94 5.29 -6.34 -36.08
CA ASP A 94 5.71 -6.22 -37.49
C ASP A 94 7.23 -6.32 -37.70
N LYS A 95 8.01 -6.61 -36.65
CA LYS A 95 9.41 -6.99 -36.86
C LYS A 95 9.47 -8.43 -37.39
N PRO A 96 9.96 -8.67 -38.63
CA PRO A 96 10.20 -10.03 -39.08
C PRO A 96 11.20 -10.66 -38.10
N ARG A 97 10.82 -11.82 -37.54
CA ARG A 97 11.77 -12.69 -36.84
C ARG A 97 12.85 -13.08 -37.85
N THR A 98 13.96 -12.36 -37.87
CA THR A 98 15.20 -12.83 -38.49
C THR A 98 15.65 -14.07 -37.73
N LEU A 99 15.54 -15.21 -38.40
CA LEU A 99 16.23 -16.47 -38.07
C LEU A 99 17.74 -16.27 -38.10
#